data_AF-A0A9D4UR33-F1
#
_entry.id   AF-A0A9D4UR33-F1
#
_cell.length_a   1.000
_cell.length_b   1.000
_cell.length_c   1.000
_cell.angle_alpha   90.00
_cell.angle_beta   90.00
_cell.angle_gamma   90.00
#
_symmetry.space_group_name_H-M   'P 1'
#
loop_
_entity.id
_entity.type
_entity.pdbx_description
1 polymer ?
#
loop_
_entity_poly.entity_id
_entity_poly.type
_entity_poly.pdbx_seq_one_letter_code
_entity_poly.pdbx_strand_id
1 'polypeptide(L)'
;MSKQGQHRSQEPIRYLLQGHVGDRVMATIKKVRPDLRKKVMLAVIVRQRKTWRRKDGVFMYFEENASVIVNPKGEMKGPAITGPIGKECADLWSRIANAANAIV
;
A
#
# COMPACT_ATOMS: atom_id res chain seq x y z
N MET A 1 3.48 -42.82 21.93
CA MET A 1 2.40 -41.83 21.72
C MET A 1 3.01 -40.45 21.53
N SER A 2 3.05 -39.94 20.30
CA SER A 2 2.94 -38.51 19.95
C SER A 2 3.30 -38.35 18.48
N LYS A 3 2.28 -38.14 17.64
CA LYS A 3 2.42 -37.96 16.19
C LYS A 3 3.24 -36.70 15.91
N GLN A 4 4.30 -36.83 15.12
CA GLN A 4 4.99 -35.72 14.48
C GLN A 4 3.99 -34.99 13.58
N GLY A 5 3.77 -33.70 13.86
CA GLY A 5 2.93 -32.84 13.06
C GLY A 5 3.49 -32.75 11.64
N GLN A 6 2.67 -33.18 10.68
CA GLN A 6 2.93 -33.01 9.26
C GLN A 6 3.16 -31.53 8.95
N HIS A 7 4.40 -31.17 8.61
CA HIS A 7 4.69 -29.98 7.84
C HIS A 7 3.94 -30.11 6.52
N ARG A 8 2.76 -29.48 6.42
CA ARG A 8 2.07 -29.29 5.14
C ARG A 8 3.01 -28.48 4.26
N SER A 9 3.62 -29.16 3.29
CA SER A 9 4.24 -28.53 2.12
C SER A 9 3.19 -27.65 1.45
N GLN A 10 3.30 -26.33 1.64
CA GLN A 10 2.46 -25.41 0.90
C GLN A 10 2.89 -25.48 -0.57
N GLU A 11 1.98 -25.93 -1.42
CA GLU A 11 2.09 -25.84 -2.87
C GLU A 11 2.51 -24.41 -3.29
N PRO A 12 3.35 -24.23 -4.32
CA PRO A 12 3.73 -22.90 -4.78
C PRO A 12 2.48 -22.16 -5.27
N ILE A 13 2.22 -21.01 -4.65
CA ILE A 13 1.08 -20.16 -4.99
C ILE A 13 1.28 -19.68 -6.43
N ARG A 14 0.45 -20.17 -7.37
CA ARG A 14 0.54 -19.82 -8.80
C ARG A 14 0.12 -18.37 -9.11
N TYR A 15 -0.47 -17.67 -8.14
CA TYR A 15 -0.94 -16.29 -8.27
C TYR A 15 -0.10 -15.33 -7.43
N LEU A 16 0.33 -14.24 -8.05
CA LEU A 16 0.99 -13.15 -7.34
C LEU A 16 -0.05 -12.37 -6.53
N LEU A 17 0.30 -12.06 -5.28
CA LEU A 17 -0.49 -11.14 -4.46
C LEU A 17 -0.55 -9.78 -5.14
N GLN A 18 -1.75 -9.23 -5.27
CA GLN A 18 -2.01 -7.91 -5.82
C GLN A 18 -2.43 -6.96 -4.69
N GLY A 19 -2.22 -5.66 -4.92
CA GLY A 19 -2.70 -4.61 -4.04
C GLY A 19 -3.39 -3.52 -4.86
N HIS A 20 -4.35 -2.86 -4.21
CA HIS A 20 -5.16 -1.77 -4.71
C HIS A 20 -4.98 -0.51 -3.87
N VAL A 21 -5.48 0.63 -4.36
CA VAL A 21 -5.51 1.87 -3.58
C VAL A 21 -6.20 1.64 -2.22
N GLY A 22 -5.54 2.05 -1.14
CA GLY A 22 -5.96 1.82 0.24
C GLY A 22 -5.32 0.58 0.90
N ASP A 23 -4.77 -0.36 0.14
CA ASP A 23 -4.14 -1.55 0.69
C ASP A 23 -2.79 -1.25 1.33
N ARG A 24 -2.55 -1.91 2.47
CA ARG A 24 -1.26 -1.87 3.17
C ARG A 24 -0.37 -3.03 2.69
N VAL A 25 0.82 -2.68 2.22
CA VAL A 25 1.82 -3.59 1.66
C VAL A 25 3.15 -3.50 2.40
N MET A 26 3.97 -4.55 2.29
CA MET A 26 5.36 -4.54 2.73
C MET A 26 6.26 -4.14 1.55
N ALA A 27 7.11 -3.15 1.75
CA ALA A 27 7.99 -2.62 0.71
C ALA A 27 9.40 -2.34 1.25
N THR A 28 10.37 -2.30 0.34
CA THR A 28 11.74 -1.84 0.61
C THR A 28 12.06 -0.63 -0.24
N ILE A 29 12.80 0.33 0.30
CA ILE A 29 13.21 1.51 -0.48
C ILE A 29 14.49 1.21 -1.24
N LYS A 30 14.45 1.38 -2.56
CA LYS A 30 15.59 1.18 -3.46
C LYS A 30 16.48 2.42 -3.61
N LYS A 31 15.89 3.61 -3.70
CA LYS A 31 16.58 4.88 -3.97
C LYS A 31 16.36 5.87 -2.82
N VAL A 32 17.24 5.88 -1.83
CA VAL A 32 17.21 6.79 -0.66
C VAL A 32 18.59 6.90 0.00
N ARG A 33 18.71 7.73 1.05
CA ARG A 33 19.88 7.78 1.95
C ARG A 33 20.24 6.36 2.44
N PRO A 34 21.53 6.01 2.57
CA PRO A 34 21.96 4.66 2.91
C PRO A 34 21.25 4.03 4.12
N ASP A 35 20.96 4.83 5.16
CA ASP A 35 20.36 4.37 6.42
C ASP A 35 18.96 3.75 6.30
N LEU A 36 18.24 4.06 5.22
CA LEU A 36 16.88 3.60 4.95
C LEU A 36 16.81 2.51 3.89
N ARG A 37 17.92 2.18 3.22
CA ARG A 37 17.96 1.13 2.20
C ARG A 37 17.82 -0.25 2.84
N LYS A 38 17.25 -1.20 2.10
CA LYS A 38 17.10 -2.62 2.47
C LYS A 38 16.25 -2.90 3.74
N LYS A 39 15.74 -1.87 4.42
CA LYS A 39 14.77 -2.03 5.52
C LYS A 39 13.39 -2.30 4.94
N VAL A 40 12.74 -3.35 5.45
CA VAL A 40 11.35 -3.66 5.14
C VAL A 40 10.45 -2.74 5.96
N MET A 41 9.53 -2.05 5.29
CA MET A 41 8.61 -1.09 5.89
C MET A 41 7.20 -1.32 5.37
N LEU A 42 6.21 -0.86 6.14
CA LEU A 42 4.82 -0.83 5.71
C LEU A 42 4.59 0.39 4.85
N ALA A 43 3.79 0.24 3.81
CA ALA A 43 3.34 1.34 2.96
C ALA A 43 1.88 1.14 2.58
N VAL A 44 1.16 2.24 2.33
CA VAL A 44 -0.21 2.24 1.83
C VAL A 44 -0.20 2.73 0.38
N ILE A 45 -0.86 2.01 -0.52
CA ILE A 45 -0.99 2.42 -1.91
C ILE A 45 -1.97 3.59 -1.99
N VAL A 46 -1.54 4.73 -2.51
CA VAL A 46 -2.37 5.95 -2.58
C VAL A 46 -2.80 6.29 -4.01
N ARG A 47 -2.04 5.83 -5.01
CA ARG A 47 -2.32 6.02 -6.44
C ARG A 47 -1.97 4.76 -7.23
N GLN A 48 -2.80 4.41 -8.21
CA GLN A 48 -2.55 3.31 -9.14
C GLN A 48 -2.87 3.72 -10.59
N ARG A 49 -2.03 3.31 -11.54
CA ARG A 49 -2.26 3.47 -12.99
C ARG A 49 -3.30 2.51 -13.54
N LYS A 50 -3.43 1.34 -12.91
CA LYS A 50 -4.41 0.33 -13.32
C LYS A 50 -5.80 0.86 -13.06
N THR A 51 -6.63 0.94 -14.09
CA THR A 51 -8.00 1.44 -13.97
C THR A 51 -8.82 0.56 -13.02
N TRP A 52 -9.65 1.18 -12.18
CA TRP A 52 -10.66 0.49 -11.37
C TRP A 52 -12.01 1.20 -11.47
N ARG A 53 -13.08 0.48 -11.12
CA ARG A 53 -14.45 0.98 -11.15
C ARG A 53 -14.89 1.35 -9.74
N ARG A 54 -15.44 2.55 -9.58
CA ARG A 54 -16.05 3.02 -8.33
C ARG A 54 -17.50 2.59 -8.21
N LYS A 55 -18.05 2.73 -6.99
CA LYS A 55 -19.44 2.37 -6.68
C LYS A 55 -20.47 3.19 -7.47
N ASP A 56 -20.13 4.42 -7.83
CA ASP A 56 -20.92 5.30 -8.71
C ASP A 56 -20.84 4.89 -10.19
N GLY A 57 -20.05 3.87 -10.51
CA GLY A 57 -19.87 3.35 -11.87
C GLY A 57 -18.76 4.03 -12.67
N VAL A 58 -18.13 5.08 -12.14
CA VAL A 58 -17.05 5.81 -12.81
C VAL A 58 -15.77 4.96 -12.81
N PHE A 59 -15.06 4.96 -13.94
CA PHE A 59 -13.74 4.36 -14.06
C PHE A 59 -12.67 5.39 -13.71
N MET A 60 -11.74 5.01 -12.85
CA MET A 60 -10.69 5.87 -12.34
C MET A 60 -9.32 5.26 -12.57
N TYR A 61 -8.33 6.12 -12.82
CA TYR A 61 -6.92 5.78 -12.85
C TYR A 61 -6.08 7.03 -12.53
N PHE A 62 -4.86 6.83 -12.03
CA PHE A 62 -3.88 7.89 -11.85
C PHE A 62 -2.79 7.83 -12.91
N GLU A 63 -2.12 8.95 -13.15
CA GLU A 63 -0.99 9.02 -14.08
C GLU A 63 0.18 8.12 -13.65
N GLU A 64 0.45 8.03 -12.35
CA GLU A 64 1.54 7.23 -11.78
C GLU A 64 1.10 6.36 -10.59
N ASN A 65 1.92 5.36 -10.27
CA ASN A 65 1.75 4.55 -9.06
C ASN A 65 2.49 5.22 -7.90
N ALA A 66 1.85 5.32 -6.74
CA ALA A 66 2.50 5.87 -5.55
C ALA A 66 2.00 5.19 -4.27
N SER A 67 2.88 5.13 -3.28
CA SER A 67 2.57 4.65 -1.93
C SER A 67 3.22 5.54 -0.86
N VAL A 68 2.59 5.58 0.31
CA VAL A 68 3.05 6.35 1.48
C VAL A 68 3.52 5.38 2.54
N ILE A 69 4.73 5.59 3.05
CA ILE A 69 5.29 4.75 4.12
C ILE A 69 4.54 5.05 5.42
N VAL A 70 4.19 4.00 6.15
CA VAL A 70 3.48 4.09 7.44
C VAL A 70 4.17 3.27 8.52
N ASN A 71 3.90 3.61 9.78
CA ASN A 71 4.25 2.76 10.91
C ASN A 71 3.15 1.71 11.17
N PRO A 72 3.36 0.75 12.10
CA PRO A 72 2.33 -0.25 12.43
C PRO A 72 1.01 0.33 12.97
N LYS A 73 1.04 1.55 13.52
CA LYS A 73 -0.14 2.28 14.02
C LYS A 73 -0.91 3.00 12.89
N GLY A 74 -0.40 3.00 11.66
CA GLY A 74 -1.02 3.67 10.52
C GLY A 74 -0.67 5.16 10.38
N GLU A 75 0.32 5.65 11.12
CA GLU A 75 0.80 7.03 10.99
C GLU A 75 1.84 7.11 9.87
N MET A 76 1.74 8.16 9.05
CA MET A 76 2.66 8.34 7.93
C MET A 76 4.08 8.67 8.40
N LYS A 77 5.06 8.12 7.68
CA LYS A 77 6.47 8.48 7.80
C LYS A 77 6.87 9.35 6.61
N GLY A 78 6.82 10.65 6.81
CA GLY A 78 7.19 11.65 5.82
C GLY A 78 6.65 13.02 6.19
N PRO A 79 7.16 14.09 5.57
CA PRO A 79 6.73 15.45 5.88
C PRO A 79 5.38 15.83 5.24
N ALA A 80 5.12 15.38 4.01
CA ALA A 80 3.91 15.69 3.26
C ALA A 80 3.69 14.69 2.10
N ILE A 81 2.48 14.64 1.56
CA ILE A 81 2.14 13.85 0.36
C ILE A 81 2.07 14.80 -0.84
N THR A 82 2.87 14.52 -1.86
CA THR A 82 2.84 15.26 -3.12
C THR A 82 1.75 14.72 -4.03
N GLY A 83 0.86 15.59 -4.49
CA GLY A 83 -0.21 15.25 -5.42
C GLY A 83 -1.48 14.70 -4.75
N PRO A 84 -2.49 14.34 -5.56
CA PRO A 84 -3.75 13.81 -5.06
C PRO A 84 -3.61 12.38 -4.53
N ILE A 85 -4.51 12.00 -3.64
CA ILE A 85 -4.70 10.60 -3.22
C ILE A 85 -6.08 10.10 -3.64
N GLY A 86 -6.22 8.79 -3.81
CA GLY A 86 -7.53 8.18 -4.06
C GLY A 86 -8.44 8.23 -2.84
N LYS A 87 -9.72 8.52 -3.07
CA LYS A 87 -10.79 8.50 -2.05
C LYS A 87 -10.80 7.20 -1.26
N GLU A 88 -10.58 6.07 -1.93
CA GLU A 88 -10.51 4.75 -1.31
C GLU A 88 -9.42 4.65 -0.23
N CYS A 89 -8.31 5.36 -0.41
CA CYS A 89 -7.27 5.48 0.62
C CYS A 89 -7.69 6.46 1.72
N ALA A 90 -8.29 7.59 1.35
CA ALA A 90 -8.69 8.63 2.31
C ALA A 90 -9.74 8.11 3.32
N ASP A 91 -10.71 7.33 2.83
CA ASP A 91 -11.77 6.74 3.65
C ASP A 91 -11.23 5.77 4.71
N LEU A 92 -10.09 5.12 4.46
CA LEU A 92 -9.47 4.14 5.36
C LEU A 92 -8.38 4.72 6.26
N TRP A 93 -7.67 5.75 5.80
CA TRP A 93 -6.45 6.25 6.43
C TRP A 93 -6.55 7.75 6.74
N SER A 94 -7.25 8.09 7.82
CA SER A 94 -7.49 9.49 8.22
C SER A 94 -6.21 10.34 8.36
N ARG A 95 -5.11 9.76 8.87
CA ARG A 95 -3.82 10.44 8.97
C ARG A 95 -3.20 10.77 7.62
N ILE A 96 -3.40 9.92 6.61
CA ILE A 96 -2.96 10.15 5.23
C ILE A 96 -3.87 11.18 4.57
N ALA A 97 -5.19 11.07 4.77
CA ALA A 97 -6.18 12.02 4.26
C ALA A 97 -5.90 13.45 4.72
N ASN A 98 -5.61 13.63 6.00
CA ASN A 98 -5.32 14.95 6.58
C ASN A 98 -4.02 15.57 6.07
N ALA A 99 -3.09 14.77 5.54
CA ALA A 99 -1.81 15.23 5.02
C ALA A 99 -1.78 15.36 3.49
N ALA A 100 -2.89 15.07 2.81
CA ALA A 100 -2.99 15.13 1.36
C ALA A 100 -3.43 16.51 0.88
N ASN A 101 -2.86 16.97 -0.23
CA ASN A 101 -3.22 18.26 -0.85
C ASN A 101 -4.56 18.20 -1.58
N ALA A 102 -4.94 17.02 -2.09
CA ALA A 102 -6.19 16.80 -2.79
C ALA A 102 -6.62 15.33 -2.64
N ILE A 103 -7.93 15.10 -2.63
CA ILE A 103 -8.53 13.76 -2.61
C ILE A 103 -9.40 13.65 -3.85
N VAL A 104 -9.16 12.60 -4.63
CA VAL A 104 -9.83 12.32 -5.90
C VAL A 104 -10.56 11.01 -5.80
#